data_AF-A0A938REY3-F1
#
_entry.id   AF-A0A938REY3-F1
#
_cell.length_a   1.000
_cell.length_b   1.000
_cell.length_c   1.000
_cell.angle_alpha   90.00
_cell.angle_beta   90.00
_cell.angle_gamma   90.00
#
_symmetry.space_group_name_H-M   'P 1'
#
loop_
_entity.id
_entity.type
_entity.pdbx_description
1 polymer ?
#
loop_
_entity_poly.entity_id
_entity_poly.type
_entity_poly.pdbx_seq_one_letter_code
_entity_poly.pdbx_strand_id
1 'polypeptide(L)'
;MTFKLVSDYTPCGDQPQAIEKLSTGIVNGSAHQVLLGVTGSGKTYTVANVIERVQRPALVLAPNKTLAAQLYAEFKELFPENAVEYFVSYYDYYQP
;
A
#
# COMPACT_ATOMS: atom_id res chain seq x y z
N MET A 1 -12.89 -12.99 -1.00
CA MET A 1 -13.20 -11.54 -1.07
C MET A 1 -12.15 -10.89 -1.93
N THR A 2 -12.56 -10.03 -2.85
CA THR A 2 -11.67 -9.40 -3.85
C THR A 2 -11.37 -7.97 -3.38
N PHE A 3 -10.09 -7.57 -3.37
CA PHE A 3 -9.73 -6.16 -3.18
C PHE A 3 -10.30 -5.34 -4.32
N LYS A 4 -10.93 -4.21 -4.00
CA LYS A 4 -11.54 -3.29 -4.96
C LYS A 4 -11.09 -1.88 -4.63
N LEU A 5 -10.20 -1.35 -5.46
CA LEU A 5 -9.68 -0.01 -5.35
C LEU A 5 -10.73 0.97 -5.87
N VAL A 6 -11.01 2.01 -5.08
CA VAL A 6 -11.93 3.10 -5.42
C VAL A 6 -11.13 4.40 -5.41
N SER A 7 -11.16 5.11 -6.53
CA SER A 7 -10.41 6.36 -6.70
C SER A 7 -10.91 7.09 -7.95
N ASP A 8 -10.98 8.42 -7.88
CA ASP A 8 -11.23 9.28 -9.06
C ASP A 8 -9.97 9.46 -9.92
N TYR A 9 -8.80 9.15 -9.37
CA TYR A 9 -7.54 9.17 -10.09
C TYR A 9 -7.34 7.90 -10.91
N THR A 10 -6.64 8.05 -12.03
CA THR A 10 -6.08 6.94 -12.82
C THR A 10 -4.55 6.96 -12.71
N PRO A 11 -3.86 5.79 -12.74
CA PRO A 11 -2.41 5.74 -12.70
C PRO A 11 -1.78 6.59 -13.82
N CYS A 12 -0.84 7.46 -13.46
CA CYS A 12 -0.22 8.41 -14.40
C CYS A 12 1.30 8.48 -14.24
N GLY A 13 1.99 9.09 -15.21
CA GLY A 13 3.45 9.15 -15.24
C GLY A 13 4.08 7.75 -15.24
N ASP A 14 5.00 7.51 -14.30
CA ASP A 14 5.69 6.21 -14.16
C ASP A 14 4.88 5.15 -13.40
N GLN A 15 3.73 5.51 -12.82
CA GLN A 15 2.92 4.59 -12.01
C GLN A 15 2.46 3.34 -12.77
N PRO A 16 1.93 3.41 -14.00
CA PRO A 16 1.46 2.22 -14.73
C PRO A 16 2.56 1.16 -14.88
N GLN A 17 3.77 1.59 -15.27
CA GLN A 17 4.90 0.69 -15.45
C GLN A 17 5.38 0.11 -14.12
N ALA A 18 5.40 0.92 -13.05
CA ALA A 18 5.76 0.46 -11.72
C ALA A 18 4.77 -0.60 -11.20
N ILE A 19 3.47 -0.36 -11.36
CA ILE A 19 2.40 -1.30 -10.97
C ILE A 19 2.57 -2.62 -11.71
N GLU A 20 2.78 -2.58 -13.02
CA GLU A 20 2.95 -3.76 -13.86
C GLU A 20 4.16 -4.59 -13.42
N LYS A 21 5.33 -3.96 -13.29
CA LYS A 21 6.58 -4.63 -12.89
C LYS A 21 6.46 -5.29 -11.53
N LEU A 22 5.96 -4.55 -10.53
CA LEU A 22 5.81 -5.05 -9.16
C LEU A 22 4.82 -6.22 -9.08
N SER A 23 3.66 -6.07 -9.72
CA SER A 23 2.63 -7.11 -9.72
C SER A 23 3.12 -8.37 -10.40
N THR A 24 3.79 -8.24 -11.54
CA THR A 24 4.39 -9.36 -12.27
C THR A 24 5.47 -10.05 -11.45
N GLY A 25 6.34 -9.30 -10.77
CA GLY A 25 7.34 -9.87 -9.89
C GLY A 25 6.72 -10.67 -8.74
N ILE A 26 5.61 -10.21 -8.16
CA ILE A 26 4.90 -10.94 -7.09
C ILE A 26 4.32 -12.26 -7.64
N VAL A 27 3.69 -12.22 -8.81
CA VAL A 27 3.09 -13.40 -9.46
C VAL A 27 4.16 -14.42 -9.85
N ASN A 28 5.33 -13.96 -10.30
CA ASN A 28 6.45 -14.81 -10.69
C ASN A 28 7.26 -15.34 -9.49
N GLY A 29 6.86 -15.01 -8.25
CA GLY A 29 7.52 -15.53 -7.04
C GLY A 29 8.80 -14.79 -6.63
N SER A 30 9.04 -13.58 -7.15
CA SER A 30 10.16 -12.75 -6.70
C SER A 30 9.98 -12.37 -5.22
N ALA A 31 10.86 -12.87 -4.36
CA ALA A 31 10.79 -12.67 -2.92
C ALA A 31 11.02 -11.21 -2.49
N HIS A 32 11.87 -10.47 -3.23
CA HIS A 32 12.26 -9.11 -2.90
C HIS A 32 12.15 -8.20 -4.13
N GLN A 33 11.52 -7.04 -3.94
CA GLN A 33 11.36 -6.02 -4.96
C GLN A 33 11.45 -4.63 -4.31
N VAL A 34 11.90 -3.63 -5.06
CA VAL A 34 12.07 -2.26 -4.59
C VAL A 34 11.32 -1.30 -5.50
N LEU A 35 10.42 -0.50 -4.93
CA LEU A 35 9.81 0.64 -5.60
C LEU A 35 10.65 1.89 -5.32
N LEU A 36 11.52 2.26 -6.26
CA LEU A 36 12.29 3.50 -6.17
C LEU A 36 11.44 4.66 -6.71
N GLY A 37 10.78 5.40 -5.81
CA GLY A 37 9.91 6.52 -6.16
C GLY A 37 10.27 7.81 -5.43
N VAL A 38 10.30 8.92 -6.16
CA VAL A 38 10.54 10.26 -5.60
C VAL A 38 9.41 10.70 -4.65
N THR A 39 9.66 11.70 -3.82
CA THR A 39 8.60 12.29 -2.97
C THR A 39 7.51 12.90 -3.84
N GLY A 40 6.23 12.71 -3.45
CA GLY A 40 5.08 13.21 -4.21
C GLY A 40 4.66 12.36 -5.41
N SER A 41 5.33 11.26 -5.73
CA SER A 41 4.99 10.42 -6.90
C SER A 41 3.76 9.51 -6.72
N GLY A 42 3.02 9.61 -5.61
CA GLY A 42 1.85 8.77 -5.32
C GLY A 42 2.18 7.31 -4.97
N LYS A 43 3.24 7.06 -4.19
CA LYS A 43 3.67 5.69 -3.83
C LYS A 43 2.57 4.84 -3.18
N THR A 44 1.75 5.41 -2.29
CA THR A 44 0.63 4.68 -1.67
C THR A 44 -0.36 4.19 -2.73
N TYR A 45 -0.73 5.05 -3.66
CA TYR A 45 -1.64 4.72 -4.76
C TYR A 45 -1.06 3.63 -5.69
N THR A 46 0.23 3.70 -6.01
CA THR A 46 0.95 2.65 -6.73
C THR A 46 0.86 1.31 -5.99
N VAL A 47 1.13 1.29 -4.68
CA VAL A 47 1.07 0.06 -3.88
C VAL A 47 -0.35 -0.47 -3.75
N ALA A 48 -1.36 0.41 -3.63
CA ALA A 48 -2.77 0.02 -3.62
C ALA A 48 -3.17 -0.68 -4.94
N ASN A 49 -2.79 -0.13 -6.09
CA ASN A 49 -3.01 -0.78 -7.39
C ASN A 49 -2.32 -2.15 -7.47
N VAL A 50 -1.11 -2.29 -6.91
CA VAL A 50 -0.43 -3.59 -6.84
C VAL A 50 -1.22 -4.58 -5.97
N ILE A 51 -1.70 -4.18 -4.79
CA ILE A 51 -2.51 -5.01 -3.90
C ILE A 51 -3.80 -5.48 -4.60
N GLU A 52 -4.51 -4.56 -5.27
CA GLU A 52 -5.68 -4.91 -6.08
C GLU A 52 -5.31 -5.87 -7.21
N ARG A 53 -4.21 -5.67 -7.93
CA ARG A 53 -3.84 -6.53 -9.06
C ARG A 53 -3.44 -7.94 -8.63
N VAL A 54 -2.79 -8.10 -7.47
CA VAL A 54 -2.31 -9.41 -7.00
C VAL A 54 -3.32 -10.15 -6.13
N GLN A 55 -4.34 -9.49 -5.60
CA GLN A 55 -5.41 -10.09 -4.81
C GLN A 55 -4.92 -10.92 -3.60
N ARG A 56 -3.92 -10.38 -2.88
CA ARG A 56 -3.33 -11.03 -1.70
C ARG A 56 -3.43 -10.11 -0.48
N PRO A 57 -3.71 -10.64 0.73
CA PRO A 57 -3.60 -9.87 1.96
C PRO A 57 -2.20 -9.26 2.09
N ALA A 58 -2.13 -8.01 2.53
CA ALA A 58 -0.89 -7.25 2.62
C ALA A 58 -0.69 -6.71 4.04
N LEU A 59 0.57 -6.70 4.48
CA LEU A 59 1.02 -6.02 5.70
C LEU A 59 1.92 -4.86 5.30
N VAL A 60 1.51 -3.64 5.65
CA VAL A 60 2.30 -2.43 5.41
C VAL A 60 2.95 -2.01 6.72
N LEU A 61 4.28 -2.02 6.76
CA LEU A 61 5.05 -1.58 7.91
C LEU A 61 5.51 -0.14 7.72
N ALA A 62 5.26 0.70 8.72
CA ALA A 62 5.69 2.09 8.72
C ALA A 62 6.72 2.33 9.84
N PRO A 63 7.67 3.27 9.64
CA PRO A 63 8.74 3.56 10.59
C PRO A 63 8.26 4.25 11.88
N ASN A 64 7.05 4.81 11.91
CA ASN A 64 6.50 5.50 13.07
C ASN A 64 4.96 5.52 13.06
N LYS A 65 4.36 5.82 14.22
CA LYS A 65 2.89 5.86 14.41
C LYS A 65 2.21 6.91 13.52
N THR A 66 2.83 8.06 13.30
CA THR A 66 2.26 9.14 12.49
C THR A 66 2.07 8.70 11.03
N LEU A 67 3.11 8.15 10.40
CA LEU A 67 3.02 7.65 9.04
C LEU A 67 2.13 6.40 8.95
N ALA A 68 2.12 5.56 9.98
CA ALA A 68 1.21 4.42 10.03
C ALA A 68 -0.27 4.87 10.00
N ALA A 69 -0.62 5.89 10.79
CA ALA A 69 -1.97 6.46 10.81
C ALA A 69 -2.34 7.14 9.48
N GLN A 70 -1.39 7.86 8.87
CA GLN A 70 -1.60 8.46 7.54
C GLN A 70 -1.89 7.39 6.48
N LEU A 71 -1.05 6.34 6.41
CA LEU A 71 -1.24 5.24 5.45
C LEU A 71 -2.55 4.51 5.70
N TYR A 72 -2.94 4.30 6.96
CA TYR A 72 -4.23 3.71 7.30
C TYR A 72 -5.39 4.51 6.71
N ALA A 73 -5.40 5.85 6.89
CA ALA A 73 -6.44 6.71 6.34
C ALA A 73 -6.47 6.64 4.80
N GLU A 74 -5.31 6.77 4.14
CA GLU A 74 -5.19 6.67 2.69
C GLU A 74 -5.70 5.32 2.16
N PHE A 75 -5.32 4.20 2.79
CA PHE A 75 -5.80 2.88 2.38
C PHE A 75 -7.29 2.68 2.67
N LYS A 76 -7.83 3.28 3.74
CA LYS A 76 -9.27 3.20 4.05
C LYS A 76 -10.11 3.92 3.00
N GLU A 77 -9.62 5.04 2.49
CA GLU A 77 -10.23 5.77 1.37
C GLU A 77 -10.12 4.99 0.05
N LEU A 78 -8.97 4.38 -0.22
CA LEU A 78 -8.73 3.61 -1.45
C LEU A 78 -9.46 2.26 -1.48
N PHE A 79 -9.74 1.65 -0.33
CA PHE A 79 -10.41 0.36 -0.20
C PHE A 79 -11.61 0.40 0.76
N PRO A 80 -12.65 1.22 0.47
CA PRO A 80 -13.76 1.44 1.38
C PRO A 80 -14.61 0.18 1.61
N GLU A 81 -14.57 -0.76 0.66
CA GLU A 81 -15.32 -2.02 0.69
C GLU A 81 -14.48 -3.20 1.24
N ASN A 82 -13.22 -2.98 1.63
CA ASN A 82 -12.35 -4.03 2.18
C ASN A 82 -11.94 -3.75 3.64
N ALA A 83 -11.48 -4.81 4.32
CA ALA A 83 -10.95 -4.72 5.67
C ALA A 83 -9.55 -4.08 5.65
N VAL A 84 -9.52 -2.79 5.95
CA VAL A 84 -8.29 -2.03 6.22
C VAL A 84 -8.21 -1.84 7.72
N GLU A 85 -7.16 -2.38 8.33
CA GLU A 85 -6.96 -2.47 9.77
C GLU A 85 -5.71 -1.70 10.21
N TYR A 86 -5.73 -1.23 11.45
CA TYR A 86 -4.62 -0.49 12.05
C TYR A 86 -4.11 -1.23 13.28
N PHE A 87 -2.85 -1.68 13.23
CA PHE A 87 -2.23 -2.44 14.31
C PHE A 87 -0.97 -1.74 14.83
N VAL A 88 -1.07 -1.12 16.01
CA VAL A 88 0.03 -0.43 16.69
C VAL A 88 0.06 -0.78 18.16
N SER A 89 1.21 -0.57 18.80
CA SER A 89 1.29 -0.62 20.25
C SER A 89 0.36 0.40 20.88
N TYR A 90 -0.50 -0.08 21.78
CA TYR A 90 -1.38 0.73 22.63
C TYR A 90 -0.61 1.47 23.73
N TYR A 91 0.68 1.17 23.92
CA TYR A 91 1.55 1.97 24.77
C TYR A 91 2.10 3.16 23.98
N ASP A 92 1.77 4.38 24.41
CA ASP A 92 2.41 5.60 23.91
C ASP A 92 3.80 5.80 24.49
N TYR A 93 3.97 5.37 25.73
CA TYR A 93 5.26 5.33 26.42
C TYR A 93 5.44 3.95 27.04
N TYR A 94 6.45 3.24 26.56
CA TYR A 94 7.01 2.10 27.26
C TYR A 94 8.37 2.54 27.78
N GLN A 95 8.47 2.70 29.09
CA GLN A 95 9.75 2.91 29.77
C GLN A 95 10.20 1.52 30.24
N PRO A 96 11.26 0.94 29.63
CA PRO A 96 11.74 -0.40 30.00
C PRO A 96 12.30 -0.45 31.42
#